data_AF-A0A9Q3DDA9-F1
#
_entry.id   AF-A0A9Q3DDA9-F1
#
_cell.length_a   1.000
_cell.length_b   1.000
_cell.length_c   1.000
_cell.angle_alpha   90.00
_cell.angle_beta   90.00
_cell.angle_gamma   90.00
#
_symmetry.space_group_name_H-M   'P 1'
#
loop_
_entity.id
_entity.type
_entity.pdbx_description
1 polymer ?
#
loop_
_entity_poly.entity_id
_entity_poly.type
_entity_poly.pdbx_seq_one_letter_code
_entity_poly.pdbx_strand_id
1 'polypeptide(L)'
;MIICLKQRRLYQYCIEQCILGDGVTGMPTVEAKIIDANVEPCGLITNFLDSRTISALVTSEETTQNSYLLWKKVNKRFASFSFKSKARIWIKFQKLTYNDSLKNFISNTQKCLSDIASVGIAVEEEIIAFSILTKLPE
;
A
#
# COMPACT_ATOMS: atom_id res chain seq x y z
N MET A 1 7.76 1.30 -4.20
CA MET A 1 7.83 -0.15 -3.89
C MET A 1 6.46 -0.75 -3.59
N ILE A 2 5.61 -0.14 -2.76
CA ILE A 2 4.26 -0.65 -2.44
C ILE A 2 3.25 -0.43 -3.59
N ILE A 3 3.44 0.62 -4.40
CA ILE A 3 2.64 0.88 -5.60
C ILE A 3 2.76 -0.26 -6.64
N CYS A 4 3.92 -0.92 -6.73
CA CYS A 4 4.16 -2.00 -7.69
C CYS A 4 3.38 -3.28 -7.35
N LEU A 5 3.05 -3.52 -6.09
CA LEU A 5 2.36 -4.75 -5.68
C LEU A 5 0.83 -4.65 -5.80
N LYS A 6 0.28 -3.43 -5.88
CA LYS A 6 -1.16 -3.22 -6.17
C LYS A 6 -1.51 -3.50 -7.64
N GLN A 7 -0.53 -3.43 -8.54
CA GLN A 7 -0.69 -3.64 -9.99
C GLN A 7 -0.52 -5.12 -10.41
N ARG A 8 0.13 -5.95 -9.61
CA ARG A 8 0.13 -7.41 -9.84
C ARG A 8 -1.05 -8.00 -9.07
N ARG A 9 -1.86 -8.82 -9.71
CA ARG A 9 -3.11 -9.46 -9.23
C ARG A 9 -2.99 -10.33 -7.96
N LEU A 10 -1.91 -10.18 -7.19
CA LEU A 10 -1.61 -10.88 -5.93
C LEU A 10 -2.68 -10.65 -4.87
N TYR A 11 -3.26 -9.44 -4.80
CA TYR A 11 -4.36 -9.17 -3.86
C TYR A 11 -5.61 -10.00 -4.17
N GLN A 12 -5.96 -10.11 -5.45
CA GLN A 12 -7.09 -10.92 -5.90
C GLN A 12 -6.85 -12.40 -5.61
N TYR A 13 -5.63 -12.88 -5.90
CA TYR A 13 -5.21 -14.25 -5.63
C TYR A 13 -5.24 -14.60 -4.12
N CYS A 14 -4.79 -13.69 -3.24
CA CYS A 14 -4.86 -13.90 -1.79
C CYS A 14 -6.30 -13.88 -1.24
N ILE A 15 -7.23 -13.18 -1.92
CA ILE A 15 -8.65 -13.17 -1.54
C ILE A 15 -9.35 -14.45 -1.98
N GLU A 16 -9.11 -14.90 -3.22
CA GLU A 16 -9.73 -16.11 -3.79
C GLU A 16 -9.39 -17.36 -2.96
N GLN A 17 -8.18 -17.45 -2.42
CA GLN A 17 -7.76 -18.55 -1.52
C GLN A 17 -8.37 -18.46 -0.11
N CYS A 18 -8.84 -17.28 0.31
CA CYS A 18 -9.44 -17.06 1.63
C CYS A 18 -10.92 -17.46 1.65
N ILE A 19 -11.66 -17.21 0.55
CA ILE A 19 -13.09 -17.55 0.43
C ILE A 19 -13.33 -19.07 0.53
N LEU A 20 -12.32 -19.87 0.17
CA LEU A 20 -12.36 -21.33 0.33
C LEU A 20 -12.13 -21.80 1.78
N GLY A 21 -11.58 -20.96 2.65
CA GLY A 21 -11.21 -21.31 4.03
C GLY A 21 -12.27 -21.00 5.09
N ASP A 22 -13.05 -19.93 4.93
CA ASP A 22 -13.99 -19.47 5.96
C ASP A 22 -15.28 -20.32 6.08
N GLY A 23 -15.51 -21.28 5.18
CA GLY A 23 -16.75 -22.07 5.09
C GLY A 23 -16.64 -23.56 5.48
N VAL A 24 -15.47 -24.07 5.86
CA VAL A 24 -15.26 -25.53 5.97
C VAL A 24 -14.69 -25.93 7.33
N THR A 25 -15.52 -25.83 8.37
CA THR A 25 -15.25 -26.51 9.64
C THR A 25 -15.70 -27.97 9.51
N GLY A 26 -14.75 -28.91 9.36
CA GLY A 26 -15.04 -30.32 9.66
C GLY A 26 -14.45 -31.44 8.80
N MET A 27 -13.49 -31.22 7.89
CA MET A 27 -12.82 -32.35 7.21
C MET A 27 -11.29 -32.18 7.15
N PRO A 28 -10.49 -33.10 7.74
CA PRO A 28 -9.03 -32.97 7.86
C PRO A 28 -8.31 -32.95 6.50
N THR A 29 -8.92 -33.53 5.46
CA THR A 29 -8.38 -33.51 4.09
C THR A 29 -8.47 -32.15 3.41
N VAL A 30 -9.43 -31.31 3.83
CA VAL A 30 -9.65 -29.98 3.23
C VAL A 30 -8.75 -28.93 3.90
N GLU A 31 -8.59 -29.00 5.22
CA GLU A 31 -7.66 -28.14 5.97
C GLU A 31 -6.21 -28.30 5.48
N ALA A 32 -5.73 -29.52 5.26
CA ALA A 32 -4.40 -29.78 4.72
C ALA A 32 -4.19 -29.17 3.33
N LYS A 33 -5.24 -29.18 2.48
CA LYS A 33 -5.19 -28.62 1.12
C LYS A 33 -5.23 -27.08 1.12
N ILE A 34 -5.92 -26.48 2.09
CA ILE A 34 -5.94 -25.02 2.30
C ILE A 34 -4.60 -24.52 2.84
N ILE A 35 -3.96 -25.30 3.73
CA ILE A 35 -2.62 -24.99 4.24
C ILE A 35 -1.62 -25.03 3.08
N ASP A 36 -1.62 -26.09 2.26
CA ASP A 36 -0.72 -26.24 1.09
C ASP A 36 -0.93 -25.12 0.06
N ALA A 37 -2.19 -24.74 -0.22
CA ALA A 37 -2.52 -23.64 -1.12
C ALA A 37 -2.08 -22.25 -0.61
N ASN A 38 -1.89 -22.08 0.70
CA ASN A 38 -1.40 -20.84 1.29
C ASN A 38 0.12 -20.77 1.44
N VAL A 39 0.83 -21.91 1.41
CA VAL A 39 2.30 -21.97 1.53
C VAL A 39 2.97 -21.24 0.37
N GLU A 40 2.52 -21.43 -0.87
CA GLU A 40 3.08 -20.78 -2.06
C GLU A 40 2.96 -19.24 -2.00
N PRO A 41 1.76 -18.64 -1.81
CA PRO A 41 1.64 -17.18 -1.71
C PRO A 41 2.32 -16.58 -0.47
N CYS A 42 2.34 -17.28 0.67
CA CYS A 42 3.13 -16.86 1.83
C CYS A 42 4.63 -16.80 1.51
N GLY A 43 5.15 -17.84 0.86
CA GLY A 43 6.55 -17.93 0.41
C GLY A 43 6.92 -16.79 -0.53
N LEU A 44 6.04 -16.48 -1.49
CA LEU A 44 6.22 -15.33 -2.39
C LEU A 44 6.29 -14.02 -1.61
N ILE A 45 5.35 -13.75 -0.69
CA ILE A 45 5.34 -12.53 0.11
C ILE A 45 6.63 -12.43 0.96
N THR A 46 7.05 -13.51 1.60
CA THR A 46 8.27 -13.53 2.42
C THR A 46 9.54 -13.32 1.59
N ASN A 47 9.61 -13.82 0.36
CA ASN A 47 10.76 -13.61 -0.52
C ASN A 47 10.97 -12.14 -0.91
N PHE A 48 9.92 -11.32 -0.84
CA PHE A 48 10.01 -9.88 -1.09
C PHE A 48 10.35 -9.06 0.16
N LEU A 49 10.52 -9.68 1.33
CA LEU A 49 10.76 -9.01 2.61
C LEU A 49 12.08 -9.47 3.22
N ASP A 50 12.83 -8.53 3.82
CA ASP A 50 14.02 -8.89 4.58
C ASP A 50 13.68 -9.70 5.83
N SER A 51 14.59 -10.60 6.24
CA SER A 51 14.43 -11.46 7.43
C SER A 51 14.01 -10.70 8.70
N ARG A 52 14.53 -9.48 8.92
CA ARG A 52 14.14 -8.60 10.04
C ARG A 52 12.69 -8.11 9.96
N THR A 53 12.19 -7.91 8.74
CA THR A 53 10.81 -7.50 8.50
C THR A 53 9.86 -8.68 8.70
N ILE A 54 10.27 -9.88 8.26
CA ILE A 54 9.52 -11.11 8.47
C ILE A 54 9.37 -11.41 9.96
N SER A 55 10.46 -11.37 10.74
CA SER A 55 10.40 -11.64 12.19
C SER A 55 9.56 -10.62 12.96
N ALA A 56 9.48 -9.38 12.50
CA ALA A 56 8.62 -8.36 13.09
C ALA A 56 7.13 -8.50 12.73
N LEU A 57 6.81 -9.18 11.62
CA LEU A 57 5.44 -9.38 11.13
C LEU A 57 4.84 -10.73 11.56
N VAL A 58 5.67 -11.77 11.55
CA VAL A 58 5.31 -13.15 11.89
C VAL A 58 5.52 -13.34 13.39
N THR A 59 4.45 -13.05 14.15
CA THR A 59 4.42 -13.23 15.61
C THR A 59 3.84 -14.59 16.02
N SER A 60 3.17 -15.29 15.10
CA SER A 60 2.52 -16.58 15.32
C SER A 60 2.53 -17.43 14.05
N GLU A 61 2.52 -18.76 14.21
CA GLU A 61 2.52 -19.75 13.12
C GLU A 61 1.28 -19.64 12.21
N GLU A 62 0.15 -19.18 12.76
CA GLU A 62 -1.08 -18.85 12.03
C GLU A 62 -0.88 -17.73 10.98
N THR A 63 0.06 -16.81 11.21
CA THR A 63 0.36 -15.73 10.27
C THR A 63 1.12 -16.24 9.04
N THR A 64 1.93 -17.28 9.21
CA THR A 64 2.69 -17.93 8.13
C THR A 64 1.86 -18.89 7.29
N GLN A 65 0.75 -19.41 7.84
CA GLN A 65 -0.14 -20.32 7.12
C GLN A 65 -1.31 -19.61 6.42
N ASN A 66 -1.47 -18.29 6.64
CA ASN A 66 -2.52 -17.51 6.02
C ASN A 66 -1.94 -16.32 5.26
N SER A 67 -1.90 -16.45 3.94
CA SER A 67 -1.34 -15.45 3.03
C SER A 67 -2.08 -14.12 3.09
N TYR A 68 -3.39 -14.14 3.33
CA TYR A 68 -4.22 -12.95 3.51
C TYR A 68 -3.89 -12.20 4.81
N LEU A 69 -3.74 -12.91 5.94
CA LEU A 69 -3.36 -12.30 7.21
C LEU A 69 -1.95 -11.72 7.14
N LEU A 70 -1.00 -12.42 6.51
CA LEU A 70 0.34 -11.92 6.25
C LEU A 70 0.28 -10.64 5.40
N TRP A 71 -0.44 -10.68 4.28
CA TRP A 71 -0.63 -9.51 3.40
C TRP A 71 -1.27 -8.32 4.12
N LYS A 72 -2.27 -8.58 4.98
CA LYS A 72 -2.93 -7.56 5.81
C LYS A 72 -1.97 -6.94 6.81
N LYS A 73 -1.10 -7.73 7.46
CA LYS A 73 -0.06 -7.22 8.37
C LYS A 73 1.01 -6.44 7.63
N VAL A 74 1.44 -6.92 6.45
CA VAL A 74 2.37 -6.20 5.57
C VAL A 74 1.77 -4.85 5.18
N ASN A 75 0.51 -4.81 4.74
CA ASN A 75 -0.16 -3.55 4.44
C ASN A 75 -0.32 -2.66 5.68
N LYS A 76 -0.72 -3.20 6.83
CA LYS A 76 -0.83 -2.41 8.05
C LYS A 76 0.50 -1.78 8.48
N ARG A 77 1.60 -2.52 8.30
CA ARG A 77 2.93 -2.09 8.74
C ARG A 77 3.63 -1.19 7.71
N PHE A 78 3.46 -1.49 6.42
CA PHE A 78 4.20 -0.87 5.34
C PHE A 78 3.34 -0.04 4.40
N ALA A 79 2.08 -0.39 4.14
CA ALA A 79 1.20 0.38 3.26
C ALA A 79 0.80 1.70 3.92
N SER A 80 1.71 2.67 3.82
CA SER A 80 1.53 4.05 3.37
C SER A 80 0.35 4.89 3.89
N PHE A 81 -0.34 4.49 4.95
CA PHE A 81 -1.25 5.36 5.72
C PHE A 81 -0.57 6.05 6.89
N SER A 82 0.72 5.77 7.14
CA SER A 82 1.45 6.41 8.22
C SER A 82 1.43 7.93 8.03
N PHE A 83 1.16 8.66 9.12
CA PHE A 83 1.20 10.12 9.14
C PHE A 83 2.51 10.66 8.55
N LYS A 84 3.63 9.97 8.76
CA LYS A 84 4.94 10.30 8.19
C LYS A 84 4.95 10.28 6.66
N SER A 85 4.31 9.28 6.04
CA SER A 85 4.19 9.19 4.58
C SER A 85 3.31 10.31 4.03
N LYS A 86 2.17 10.58 4.68
CA LYS A 86 1.27 11.71 4.37
C LYS A 86 2.00 13.04 4.45
N ALA A 87 2.66 13.30 5.57
CA ALA A 87 3.44 14.51 5.82
C ALA A 87 4.55 14.68 4.78
N ARG A 88 5.28 13.63 4.40
CA ARG A 88 6.34 13.72 3.39
C ARG A 88 5.80 14.17 2.03
N ILE A 89 4.67 13.64 1.59
CA ILE A 89 4.04 14.02 0.31
C ILE A 89 3.51 15.44 0.40
N TRP A 90 2.85 15.79 1.49
CA TRP A 90 2.37 17.16 1.72
C TRP A 90 3.52 18.17 1.71
N ILE A 91 4.62 17.89 2.41
CA ILE A 91 5.82 18.75 2.42
C ILE A 91 6.43 18.86 1.03
N LYS A 92 6.44 17.78 0.23
CA LYS A 92 6.91 17.80 -1.17
C LYS A 92 6.07 18.75 -2.02
N PHE A 93 4.74 18.69 -1.89
CA PHE A 93 3.83 19.63 -2.56
C PHE A 93 4.05 21.07 -2.08
N GLN A 94 4.19 21.28 -0.77
CA GLN A 94 4.44 22.61 -0.19
C GLN A 94 5.79 23.21 -0.62
N LYS A 95 6.81 22.39 -0.91
CA LYS A 95 8.11 22.85 -1.43
C LYS A 95 8.15 23.06 -2.94
N LEU A 96 7.09 22.72 -3.67
CA LEU A 96 7.03 22.95 -5.10
C LEU A 96 7.04 24.47 -5.37
N THR A 97 8.00 24.92 -6.17
CA THR A 97 8.18 26.33 -6.56
C THR A 97 8.01 26.50 -8.06
N TYR A 98 7.58 27.68 -8.48
CA TYR A 98 7.61 28.08 -9.88
C TYR A 98 9.06 28.29 -10.34
N ASN A 99 9.36 27.94 -11.60
CA ASN A 99 10.70 28.02 -12.19
C ASN A 99 10.64 28.47 -13.66
N ASP A 100 9.93 29.59 -13.91
CA ASP A 100 9.80 30.27 -15.21
C ASP A 100 9.27 29.44 -16.38
N SER A 101 8.73 28.26 -16.08
CA SER A 101 8.10 27.37 -17.04
C SER A 101 6.75 26.90 -16.49
N LEU A 102 5.69 27.58 -16.92
CA LEU A 102 4.31 27.26 -16.53
C LEU A 102 3.95 25.81 -16.85
N LYS A 103 4.37 25.30 -18.01
CA LYS A 103 4.12 23.90 -18.42
C LYS A 103 4.73 22.90 -17.43
N ASN A 104 5.98 23.12 -17.03
CA ASN A 104 6.67 22.24 -16.09
C ASN A 104 6.06 22.34 -14.70
N PHE A 105 5.70 23.55 -14.27
CA PHE A 105 5.01 23.78 -13.00
C PHE A 105 3.67 23.02 -12.95
N ILE A 106 2.81 23.18 -13.96
CA ILE A 106 1.51 22.49 -14.02
C ILE A 106 1.70 20.96 -13.98
N SER A 107 2.63 20.43 -14.77
CA SER A 107 2.89 18.98 -14.79
C SER A 107 3.38 18.45 -13.43
N ASN A 108 4.26 19.19 -12.77
CA ASN A 108 4.77 18.80 -11.45
C ASN A 108 3.69 18.94 -10.35
N THR A 109 2.84 19.95 -10.44
CA THR A 109 1.67 20.12 -9.56
C THR A 109 0.70 18.95 -9.72
N GLN A 110 0.34 18.57 -10.95
CA GLN A 110 -0.53 17.42 -11.23
C GLN A 110 0.04 16.11 -10.67
N LYS A 111 1.36 15.88 -10.81
CA LYS A 111 2.04 14.73 -10.21
C LYS A 111 1.91 14.74 -8.68
N CYS A 112 2.10 15.89 -8.04
CA CYS A 112 1.95 16.00 -6.59
C CYS A 112 0.50 15.79 -6.14
N LEU A 113 -0.50 16.28 -6.88
CA LEU A 113 -1.91 16.05 -6.57
C LEU A 113 -2.28 14.56 -6.68
N SER A 114 -1.76 13.86 -7.69
CA SER A 114 -1.91 12.41 -7.82
C SER A 114 -1.25 11.65 -6.65
N ASP A 115 -0.04 12.07 -6.23
CA ASP A 115 0.63 11.52 -5.05
C ASP A 115 -0.21 11.74 -3.77
N ILE A 116 -0.79 12.94 -3.58
CA ILE A 116 -1.66 13.29 -2.43
C ILE A 116 -2.91 12.41 -2.41
N ALA A 117 -3.59 12.27 -3.57
CA ALA A 117 -4.76 11.41 -3.72
C ALA A 117 -4.44 9.94 -3.45
N SER A 118 -3.26 9.46 -3.89
CA SER A 118 -2.84 8.07 -3.70
C SER A 118 -2.65 7.67 -2.23
N VAL A 119 -2.37 8.64 -1.36
CA VAL A 119 -2.14 8.45 0.07
C VAL A 119 -3.37 8.81 0.91
N GLY A 120 -4.44 9.31 0.27
CA GLY A 120 -5.70 9.61 0.93
C GLY A 120 -5.56 10.73 1.97
N ILE A 121 -4.89 11.82 1.59
CA ILE A 121 -4.94 13.06 2.37
C ILE A 121 -6.23 13.77 1.94
N ALA A 122 -7.20 13.86 2.85
CA ALA A 122 -8.41 14.65 2.62
C ALA A 122 -8.07 16.13 2.85
N VAL A 123 -8.09 16.92 1.78
CA VAL A 123 -7.90 18.37 1.82
C VAL A 123 -9.00 18.99 0.96
N GLU A 124 -9.59 20.07 1.43
CA GLU A 124 -10.57 20.84 0.67
C GLU A 124 -9.94 21.42 -0.61
N GLU A 125 -10.71 21.40 -1.70
CA GLU A 125 -10.24 21.86 -3.01
C GLU A 125 -9.80 23.33 -2.99
N GLU A 126 -10.49 24.18 -2.22
CA GLU A 126 -10.15 25.60 -2.07
C GLU A 126 -8.75 25.79 -1.46
N ILE A 127 -8.41 25.02 -0.42
CA ILE A 127 -7.08 25.08 0.22
C ILE A 127 -5.97 24.66 -0.75
N ILE A 128 -6.25 23.65 -1.59
CA ILE A 128 -5.32 23.23 -2.64
C ILE A 128 -5.16 24.36 -3.67
N ALA A 129 -6.26 24.97 -4.11
CA ALA A 129 -6.23 26.06 -5.08
C ALA A 129 -5.43 27.26 -4.57
N PHE A 130 -5.70 27.72 -3.35
CA PHE A 130 -4.93 28.80 -2.72
C PHE A 130 -3.44 28.44 -2.59
N SER A 131 -3.12 27.21 -2.19
CA SER A 131 -1.73 26.75 -2.10
C SER A 131 -1.01 26.78 -3.45
N ILE A 132 -1.70 26.49 -4.56
CA ILE A 132 -1.11 26.55 -5.90
C ILE A 132 -0.92 28.01 -6.32
N LEU A 133 -1.91 28.87 -6.10
CA LEU A 133 -1.85 30.29 -6.47
C LEU A 133 -0.70 31.01 -5.75
N THR A 134 -0.48 30.75 -4.46
CA THR A 134 0.63 31.35 -3.69
C THR A 134 2.03 31.00 -4.19
N LYS A 135 2.16 30.05 -5.13
CA LYS A 135 3.45 29.60 -5.68
C LYS A 135 3.80 30.25 -7.00
N LEU A 136 2.84 30.95 -7.62
CA LEU A 136 3.05 31.68 -8.86
C LEU A 136 3.59 33.08 -8.53
N PRO A 137 4.49 33.63 -9.36
CA PRO A 137 4.91 35.02 -9.24
C PRO A 137 3.73 35.96 -9.50
N GLU A 138 3.81 37.18 -8.94
CA GLU A 138 2.86 38.28 -9.23
C GLU A 138 2.91 38.73 -10.69
#